data_AF-H0E991-F1
#
_entry.id   AF-H0E991-F1
#
_cell.length_a   1.000
_cell.length_b   1.000
_cell.length_c   1.000
_cell.angle_alpha   90.00
_cell.angle_beta   90.00
_cell.angle_gamma   90.00
#
_symmetry.space_group_name_H-M   'P 1'
#
loop_
_entity.id
_entity.type
_entity.pdbx_description
1 polymer ?
#
loop_
_entity_poly.entity_id
_entity_poly.type
_entity_poly.pdbx_seq_one_letter_code
_entity_poly.pdbx_strand_id
1 'polypeptide(L)'
;MVNVNRQPLERTTGADLIYINETMPSFVLVQYKTMRREGDPPKLLYRPDAQLAAELDRMRKIAPGRDDRSPMSFRLSPGACFLKLCKPVVRLDYTQDLVSGMYLPLSYYDALANSNEVAGPRGGAVFSYDTVRRHIDNTLFVSLVRGGWVGSRGATTKRLKDLVLNGLDADRSVTVAAASRNSVFEPSDS
;
A
#
# COMPACT_ATOMS: atom_id res chain seq x y z
N MET A 1 -0.99 7.83 13.76
CA MET A 1 -0.34 7.35 12.52
C MET A 1 1.12 7.08 12.87
N VAL A 2 1.56 5.83 12.84
CA VAL A 2 2.96 5.47 13.14
C VAL A 2 3.68 5.27 11.81
N ASN A 3 4.72 6.07 11.54
CA ASN A 3 5.57 5.94 10.35
C ASN A 3 6.73 4.99 10.70
N VAL A 4 6.63 3.74 10.28
CA VAL A 4 7.68 2.71 10.42
C VAL A 4 8.65 2.83 9.25
N ASN A 5 9.96 2.61 9.46
CA ASN A 5 10.94 2.64 8.37
C ASN A 5 10.50 1.74 7.21
N ARG A 6 10.32 2.35 6.04
CA ARG A 6 9.49 1.84 4.95
C ARG A 6 10.22 0.83 4.07
N GLN A 7 11.54 0.94 3.92
CA GLN A 7 12.29 0.14 2.93
C GLN A 7 12.39 -1.36 3.26
N PRO A 8 12.71 -1.80 4.50
CA PRO A 8 12.78 -3.23 4.82
C PRO A 8 11.39 -3.90 4.74
N LEU A 9 10.37 -3.16 5.15
CA LEU A 9 8.98 -3.60 5.17
C LEU A 9 8.40 -3.71 3.76
N GLU A 10 8.72 -2.76 2.88
CA GLU A 10 8.38 -2.78 1.46
C GLU A 10 9.03 -3.97 0.73
N ARG A 11 10.32 -4.22 0.96
CA ARG A 11 11.02 -5.39 0.38
C ARG A 11 10.40 -6.71 0.80
N THR A 12 9.85 -6.77 2.01
CA THR A 12 9.26 -7.99 2.57
C THR A 12 7.80 -8.18 2.13
N THR A 13 7.00 -7.13 2.21
CA THR A 13 5.54 -7.19 2.01
C THR A 13 5.09 -6.80 0.60
N GLY A 14 5.92 -6.06 -0.14
CA GLY A 14 5.54 -5.45 -1.42
C GLY A 14 4.57 -4.29 -1.28
N ALA A 15 4.45 -3.68 -0.09
CA ALA A 15 3.57 -2.54 0.17
C ALA A 15 4.38 -1.31 0.59
N ASP A 16 4.04 -0.16 0.01
CA ASP A 16 4.65 1.13 0.36
C ASP A 16 4.08 1.76 1.64
N LEU A 17 2.85 1.39 2.01
CA LEU A 17 2.07 1.97 3.11
C LEU A 17 1.38 0.87 3.90
N ILE A 18 1.40 1.00 5.23
CA ILE A 18 0.63 0.15 6.14
C ILE A 18 -0.22 1.03 7.06
N TYR A 19 -1.53 0.79 7.05
CA TYR A 19 -2.47 1.37 8.00
C TYR A 19 -2.74 0.39 9.14
N ILE A 20 -2.76 0.90 10.36
CA ILE A 20 -3.06 0.13 11.57
C ILE A 20 -4.33 0.71 12.18
N ASN A 21 -5.31 -0.16 12.42
CA ASN A 21 -6.48 0.18 13.23
C ASN A 21 -6.34 -0.52 14.59
N GLU A 22 -6.19 0.26 15.65
CA GLU A 22 -5.99 -0.24 17.02
C GLU A 22 -7.32 -0.57 17.72
N THR A 23 -8.38 0.19 17.44
CA THR A 23 -9.72 -0.04 17.99
C THR A 23 -10.32 -1.35 17.46
N MET A 24 -10.10 -1.62 16.18
CA MET A 24 -10.48 -2.86 15.48
C MET A 24 -9.20 -3.52 14.94
N PRO A 25 -8.45 -4.28 15.76
CA PRO A 25 -7.11 -4.75 15.44
C PRO A 25 -6.96 -5.31 14.03
N SER A 26 -6.36 -4.53 13.16
CA SER A 26 -6.16 -4.87 11.75
C SER A 26 -5.06 -4.06 11.09
N PHE A 27 -4.51 -4.65 10.05
CA PHE A 27 -3.53 -4.04 9.16
C PHE A 27 -4.12 -3.96 7.75
N VAL A 28 -3.91 -2.83 7.08
CA VAL A 28 -4.23 -2.66 5.66
C VAL A 28 -2.96 -2.26 4.93
N LEU A 29 -2.57 -3.04 3.94
CA LEU A 29 -1.36 -2.82 3.17
C LEU A 29 -1.71 -2.22 1.81
N VAL A 30 -1.01 -1.17 1.42
CA VAL A 30 -1.26 -0.45 0.17
C VAL A 30 0.04 -0.28 -0.59
N GLN A 31 0.08 -0.81 -1.81
CA GLN A 31 1.07 -0.41 -2.81
C GLN A 31 0.54 0.81 -3.56
N TYR A 32 1.31 1.89 -3.68
CA TYR A 32 0.93 3.08 -4.44
C TYR A 32 1.68 3.11 -5.78
N LYS A 33 0.99 3.55 -6.83
CA LYS A 33 1.59 3.85 -8.14
C LYS A 33 1.02 5.13 -8.71
N THR A 34 1.87 5.89 -9.39
CA THR A 34 1.48 7.15 -10.01
C THR A 34 1.06 6.92 -11.46
N MET A 35 -0.13 7.40 -11.82
CA MET A 35 -0.62 7.40 -13.19
C MET A 35 0.12 8.46 -14.03
N ARG A 36 0.22 8.22 -15.34
CA ARG A 36 0.83 9.14 -16.30
C ARG A 36 -0.26 9.81 -17.14
N ARG A 37 0.00 11.05 -17.55
CA ARG A 37 -0.83 11.75 -18.54
C ARG A 37 -0.33 11.40 -19.94
N GLU A 38 -1.20 10.82 -20.77
CA GLU A 38 -0.86 10.39 -22.13
C GLU A 38 -2.03 10.59 -23.08
N GLY A 39 -1.74 10.73 -24.38
CA GLY A 39 -2.74 10.93 -25.44
C GLY A 39 -3.15 12.39 -25.65
N ASP A 40 -4.02 12.60 -26.63
CA ASP A 40 -4.61 13.90 -26.98
C ASP A 40 -6.12 13.72 -27.26
N PRO A 41 -7.03 14.22 -26.39
CA PRO A 41 -6.75 14.94 -25.15
C PRO A 41 -6.09 14.03 -24.08
N PRO A 42 -5.34 14.60 -23.12
CA PRO A 42 -4.58 13.82 -22.15
C PRO A 42 -5.48 13.04 -21.20
N LYS A 43 -5.26 11.72 -21.13
CA LYS A 43 -5.92 10.80 -20.19
C LYS A 43 -4.94 10.32 -19.12
N LEU A 44 -5.46 10.02 -17.94
CA LEU A 44 -4.68 9.40 -16.86
C LEU A 44 -4.67 7.89 -17.02
N LEU A 45 -3.48 7.34 -17.28
CA LEU A 45 -3.27 5.92 -17.55
C LEU A 45 -2.21 5.36 -16.61
N TYR A 46 -2.39 4.11 -16.22
CA TYR A 46 -1.37 3.30 -15.58
C TYR A 46 -1.21 1.99 -16.34
N ARG A 47 0.03 1.62 -16.64
CA ARG A 47 0.36 0.35 -17.30
C ARG A 47 1.19 -0.48 -16.32
N PRO A 48 0.70 -1.66 -15.91
CA PRO A 48 1.48 -2.59 -15.11
C PRO A 48 2.78 -2.96 -15.81
N ASP A 49 3.85 -3.05 -15.02
CA ASP A 49 5.18 -3.48 -15.46
C ASP A 49 5.67 -4.67 -14.61
N ALA A 50 6.86 -5.17 -14.92
CA ALA A 50 7.46 -6.29 -14.19
C ALA A 50 7.74 -5.96 -12.71
N GLN A 51 7.98 -4.68 -12.39
CA GLN A 51 8.20 -4.25 -11.02
C GLN A 51 6.91 -4.37 -10.21
N LEU A 52 5.79 -3.85 -10.72
CA LEU A 52 4.50 -4.00 -10.06
C LEU A 52 4.15 -5.48 -9.90
N ALA A 53 4.37 -6.30 -10.93
CA ALA A 53 4.10 -7.74 -10.83
C ALA A 53 4.83 -8.37 -9.63
N ALA A 54 6.13 -8.08 -9.46
CA ALA A 54 6.93 -8.60 -8.35
C ALA A 54 6.48 -8.07 -6.98
N GLU A 55 6.05 -6.81 -6.89
CA GLU A 55 5.48 -6.22 -5.66
C GLU A 55 4.16 -6.90 -5.28
N LEU A 56 3.25 -7.04 -6.24
CA LEU A 56 1.96 -7.70 -6.01
C LEU A 56 2.15 -9.18 -5.65
N ASP A 57 3.14 -9.87 -6.20
CA ASP A 57 3.47 -11.24 -5.80
C ASP A 57 3.90 -11.34 -4.34
N ARG A 58 4.60 -10.34 -3.81
CA ARG A 58 4.89 -10.27 -2.37
C ARG A 58 3.63 -10.01 -1.55
N MET A 59 2.77 -9.10 -2.00
CA MET A 59 1.48 -8.84 -1.34
C MET A 59 0.58 -10.10 -1.32
N ARG A 60 0.56 -10.89 -2.39
CA ARG A 60 -0.23 -12.14 -2.47
C ARG A 60 0.24 -13.22 -1.48
N LYS A 61 1.49 -13.18 -1.02
CA LYS A 61 1.99 -14.06 0.04
C LYS A 61 1.37 -13.76 1.41
N ILE A 62 0.76 -12.58 1.58
CA ILE A 62 -0.02 -12.23 2.77
C ILE A 62 -1.36 -12.95 2.69
N ALA A 63 -1.39 -14.16 3.25
CA ALA A 63 -2.56 -15.02 3.21
C ALA A 63 -3.80 -14.30 3.79
N PRO A 64 -4.96 -14.39 3.12
CA PRO A 64 -6.22 -13.89 3.65
C PRO A 64 -6.48 -14.48 5.04
N GLY A 65 -6.96 -13.64 5.96
CA GLY A 65 -7.28 -14.10 7.30
C GLY A 65 -8.45 -15.09 7.25
N ARG A 66 -8.34 -16.22 7.95
CA ARG A 66 -9.48 -17.12 8.17
C ARG A 66 -10.51 -16.44 9.07
N ASP A 67 -11.75 -16.86 8.89
CA ASP A 67 -12.84 -16.46 9.76
C ASP A 67 -12.66 -17.11 11.14
N ASP A 68 -12.53 -16.28 12.17
CA ASP A 68 -12.48 -16.73 13.56
C ASP A 68 -13.86 -16.63 14.24
N ARG A 69 -14.92 -16.31 13.47
CA ARG A 69 -16.31 -16.09 13.90
C ARG A 69 -16.49 -15.00 14.95
N SER A 70 -15.45 -14.20 15.20
CA SER A 70 -15.55 -13.04 16.08
C SER A 70 -16.18 -11.87 15.31
N PRO A 71 -17.29 -11.28 15.79
CA PRO A 71 -17.87 -10.09 15.16
C PRO A 71 -16.88 -8.93 15.01
N MET A 72 -15.93 -8.80 15.95
CA MET A 72 -14.89 -7.76 15.93
C MET A 72 -13.84 -7.98 14.83
N SER A 73 -13.66 -9.23 14.40
CA SER A 73 -12.78 -9.64 13.31
C SER A 73 -13.49 -9.66 11.95
N PHE A 74 -14.78 -9.34 11.90
CA PHE A 74 -15.55 -9.34 10.65
C PHE A 74 -14.99 -8.30 9.68
N ARG A 75 -14.79 -8.72 8.43
CA ARG A 75 -14.35 -7.86 7.33
C ARG A 75 -15.24 -8.15 6.13
N LEU A 76 -15.52 -7.12 5.32
CA LEU A 76 -16.30 -7.25 4.08
C LEU A 76 -15.60 -8.17 3.06
N SER A 77 -14.27 -8.28 3.15
CA SER A 77 -13.43 -9.14 2.33
C SER A 77 -12.31 -9.74 3.18
N PRO A 78 -11.88 -10.98 2.93
CA PRO A 78 -10.81 -11.62 3.70
C PRO A 78 -9.41 -11.06 3.40
N GLY A 79 -9.26 -10.28 2.32
CA GLY A 79 -8.00 -9.69 1.89
C GLY A 79 -7.65 -8.39 2.62
N ALA A 80 -6.34 -8.18 2.85
CA ALA A 80 -5.80 -6.99 3.53
C ALA A 80 -5.02 -6.04 2.61
N CYS A 81 -4.83 -6.42 1.34
CA CYS A 81 -3.93 -5.75 0.40
C CYS A 81 -4.69 -4.97 -0.66
N PHE A 82 -4.19 -3.77 -0.97
CA PHE A 82 -4.78 -2.85 -1.95
C PHE A 82 -3.70 -2.27 -2.86
N LEU A 83 -4.07 -2.00 -4.12
CA LEU A 83 -3.32 -1.13 -5.02
C LEU A 83 -3.98 0.25 -5.05
N LYS A 84 -3.20 1.31 -4.90
CA LYS A 84 -3.64 2.69 -5.10
C LYS A 84 -3.03 3.26 -6.37
N LEU A 85 -3.86 3.68 -7.31
CA LEU A 85 -3.44 4.42 -8.50
C LEU A 85 -3.74 5.92 -8.30
N CYS A 86 -2.67 6.72 -8.16
CA CYS A 86 -2.75 8.14 -7.84
C CYS A 86 -2.64 9.02 -9.09
N LYS A 87 -3.36 10.14 -9.08
CA LYS A 87 -3.11 11.22 -10.05
C LYS A 87 -1.70 11.79 -9.82
N PRO A 88 -0.96 12.18 -10.87
CA PRO A 88 0.31 12.86 -10.71
C PRO A 88 0.08 14.22 -10.01
N VAL A 89 0.82 14.48 -8.94
CA VAL A 89 0.75 15.74 -8.20
C VAL A 89 1.69 16.74 -8.87
N VAL A 90 1.16 17.88 -9.32
CA VAL A 90 1.94 18.92 -10.02
C VAL A 90 2.45 19.98 -9.04
N ARG A 91 1.78 20.18 -7.91
CA ARG A 91 2.23 20.98 -6.76
C ARG A 91 1.66 20.36 -5.48
N LEU A 92 2.53 20.06 -4.52
CA LEU A 92 2.14 19.73 -3.16
C LEU A 92 1.92 21.06 -2.44
N ASP A 93 0.74 21.64 -2.57
CA ASP A 93 0.32 22.60 -1.55
C ASP A 93 0.18 21.78 -0.26
N TYR A 94 0.85 22.20 0.80
CA TYR A 94 0.99 21.47 2.08
C TYR A 94 -0.35 21.35 2.85
N THR A 95 -1.46 21.05 2.18
CA THR A 95 -2.65 20.54 2.84
C THR A 95 -2.46 19.04 3.06
N GLN A 96 -2.86 18.54 4.23
CA GLN A 96 -2.70 17.16 4.68
C GLN A 96 -3.54 16.13 3.87
N ASP A 97 -3.95 16.49 2.65
CA ASP A 97 -4.91 15.75 1.88
C ASP A 97 -4.25 14.57 1.18
N LEU A 98 -4.82 13.37 1.37
CA LEU A 98 -4.41 12.18 0.65
C LEU A 98 -4.50 12.44 -0.86
N VAL A 99 -3.40 12.21 -1.60
CA VAL A 99 -3.37 12.33 -3.07
C VAL A 99 -4.57 11.58 -3.68
N SER A 100 -5.38 12.30 -4.45
CA SER A 100 -6.58 11.75 -5.11
C SER A 100 -6.19 10.57 -6.01
N GLY A 101 -6.97 9.50 -5.95
CA GLY A 101 -6.73 8.31 -6.74
C GLY A 101 -7.84 7.28 -6.57
N MET A 102 -7.60 6.10 -7.13
CA MET A 102 -8.46 4.93 -6.95
C MET A 102 -7.74 3.88 -6.11
N TYR A 103 -8.45 3.33 -5.14
CA TYR A 103 -8.05 2.16 -4.37
C TYR A 103 -8.75 0.92 -4.94
N LEU A 104 -7.97 -0.13 -5.17
CA LEU A 104 -8.42 -1.41 -5.67
C LEU A 104 -8.02 -2.49 -4.65
N PRO A 105 -8.97 -3.24 -4.07
CA PRO A 105 -8.63 -4.48 -3.39
C PRO A 105 -7.80 -5.37 -4.32
N LEU A 106 -6.76 -6.04 -3.83
CA LEU A 106 -5.85 -6.81 -4.69
C LEU A 106 -6.59 -7.89 -5.48
N SER A 107 -7.58 -8.56 -4.89
CA SER A 107 -8.43 -9.52 -5.58
C SER A 107 -9.27 -8.91 -6.72
N TYR A 108 -9.64 -7.63 -6.59
CA TYR A 108 -10.36 -6.91 -7.64
C TYR A 108 -9.40 -6.44 -8.75
N TYR A 109 -8.19 -6.02 -8.39
CA TYR A 109 -7.13 -5.80 -9.38
C TYR A 109 -6.87 -7.08 -10.19
N ASP A 110 -6.78 -8.24 -9.54
CA ASP A 110 -6.57 -9.53 -10.21
C ASP A 110 -7.74 -9.87 -11.14
N ALA A 111 -8.98 -9.61 -10.72
CA ALA A 111 -10.16 -9.80 -11.58
C ALA A 111 -10.13 -8.90 -12.82
N LEU A 112 -9.74 -7.63 -12.66
CA LEU A 112 -9.58 -6.69 -13.78
C LEU A 112 -8.45 -7.10 -14.71
N ALA A 113 -7.29 -7.48 -14.16
CA ALA A 113 -6.11 -7.86 -14.94
C ALA A 113 -6.33 -9.13 -15.77
N ASN A 114 -7.22 -10.02 -15.32
CA ASN A 114 -7.61 -11.24 -16.03
C ASN A 114 -8.85 -11.08 -16.93
N SER A 115 -9.39 -9.87 -17.05
CA SER A 115 -10.54 -9.57 -17.93
C SER A 115 -10.13 -8.75 -19.14
N ASN A 116 -11.03 -8.65 -20.11
CA ASN A 116 -10.85 -7.77 -21.28
C ASN A 116 -11.15 -6.30 -20.98
N GLU A 117 -11.61 -5.95 -19.76
CA GLU A 117 -12.03 -4.57 -19.43
C GLU A 117 -10.86 -3.58 -19.44
N VAL A 118 -9.64 -4.07 -19.13
CA VAL A 118 -8.42 -3.26 -19.12
C VAL A 118 -7.56 -3.47 -20.36
N ALA A 119 -8.05 -4.18 -21.39
CA ALA A 119 -7.28 -4.41 -22.60
C ALA A 119 -7.00 -3.10 -23.34
N GLY A 120 -5.72 -2.78 -23.52
CA GLY A 120 -5.29 -1.63 -24.29
C GLY A 120 -5.26 -1.92 -25.80
N PRO A 121 -5.17 -0.88 -26.65
CA PRO A 121 -5.18 -1.03 -28.11
C PRO A 121 -4.06 -1.91 -28.69
N ARG A 122 -2.98 -2.11 -27.93
CA ARG A 122 -1.80 -2.91 -28.31
C ARG A 122 -1.69 -4.22 -27.53
N GLY A 123 -2.79 -4.70 -26.93
CA GLY A 123 -2.85 -5.97 -26.19
C GLY A 123 -2.32 -5.93 -24.75
N GLY A 124 -1.64 -4.86 -24.32
CA GLY A 124 -1.23 -4.67 -22.93
C GLY A 124 -2.34 -4.11 -22.05
N ALA A 125 -2.33 -4.41 -20.75
CA ALA A 125 -3.30 -3.88 -19.80
C ALA A 125 -3.11 -2.37 -19.55
N VAL A 126 -4.22 -1.63 -19.50
CA VAL A 126 -4.29 -0.19 -19.25
C VAL A 126 -5.35 0.10 -18.20
N PHE A 127 -4.91 0.56 -17.04
CA PHE A 127 -5.78 0.98 -15.94
C PHE A 127 -6.00 2.49 -16.02
N SER A 128 -7.25 2.90 -16.16
CA SER A 128 -7.69 4.29 -16.24
C SER A 128 -9.06 4.45 -15.60
N TYR A 129 -9.55 5.69 -15.48
CA TYR A 129 -10.93 5.93 -15.05
C TYR A 129 -11.98 5.44 -16.07
N ASP A 130 -11.58 5.23 -17.34
CA ASP A 130 -12.47 4.70 -18.39
C ASP A 130 -12.55 3.15 -18.31
N THR A 131 -11.43 2.48 -17.99
CA THR A 131 -11.36 1.02 -17.89
C THR A 131 -11.74 0.49 -16.51
N VAL A 132 -11.51 1.28 -15.45
CA VAL A 132 -11.82 0.93 -14.05
C VAL A 132 -13.00 1.75 -13.54
N ARG A 133 -14.19 1.46 -14.07
CA ARG A 133 -15.40 2.26 -13.81
C ARG A 133 -15.87 2.21 -12.36
N ARG A 134 -15.59 1.12 -11.65
CA ARG A 134 -15.91 0.96 -10.23
C ARG A 134 -14.61 0.92 -9.44
N HIS A 135 -14.44 1.84 -8.49
CA HIS A 135 -13.28 1.88 -7.60
C HIS A 135 -13.65 2.49 -6.25
N ILE A 136 -12.76 2.31 -5.26
CA ILE A 136 -12.88 2.94 -3.95
C ILE A 136 -12.12 4.26 -4.00
N ASP A 137 -12.77 5.39 -3.70
CA ASP A 137 -12.08 6.67 -3.57
C ASP A 137 -11.41 6.82 -2.20
N ASN A 138 -10.69 7.92 -2.00
CA ASN A 138 -9.98 8.19 -0.74
C ASN A 138 -10.92 8.25 0.47
N THR A 139 -12.09 8.88 0.32
CA THR A 139 -13.05 9.11 1.41
C THR A 139 -13.66 7.79 1.88
N LEU A 140 -14.11 6.96 0.94
CA LEU A 140 -14.64 5.65 1.24
C LEU A 140 -13.54 4.73 1.79
N PHE A 141 -12.33 4.76 1.21
CA PHE A 141 -11.22 3.96 1.73
C PHE A 141 -10.92 4.29 3.19
N VAL A 142 -10.79 5.58 3.53
CA VAL A 142 -10.54 6.02 4.91
C VAL A 142 -11.67 5.57 5.84
N SER A 143 -12.93 5.69 5.41
CA SER A 143 -14.09 5.24 6.19
C SER A 143 -14.08 3.73 6.45
N LEU A 144 -13.74 2.92 5.43
CA LEU A 144 -13.62 1.47 5.55
C LEU A 144 -12.50 1.06 6.50
N VAL A 145 -11.33 1.71 6.40
CA VAL A 145 -10.18 1.44 7.28
C VAL A 145 -10.49 1.84 8.72
N ARG A 146 -11.03 3.05 8.94
CA ARG A 146 -11.36 3.56 10.28
C ARG A 146 -12.44 2.72 10.97
N GLY A 147 -13.46 2.29 10.22
CA GLY A 147 -14.52 1.41 10.73
C GLY A 147 -14.09 -0.04 10.94
N GLY A 148 -12.88 -0.43 10.52
CA GLY A 148 -12.43 -1.82 10.61
C GLY A 148 -13.16 -2.77 9.65
N TRP A 149 -13.79 -2.25 8.59
CA TRP A 149 -14.54 -3.05 7.63
C TRP A 149 -13.65 -3.80 6.63
N VAL A 150 -12.41 -3.33 6.46
CA VAL A 150 -11.38 -3.94 5.61
C VAL A 150 -10.07 -4.08 6.37
N GLY A 151 -9.24 -5.02 5.93
CA GLY A 151 -7.93 -5.28 6.52
C GLY A 151 -7.77 -6.71 7.02
N SER A 152 -6.62 -6.97 7.62
CA SER A 152 -6.31 -8.27 8.16
C SER A 152 -7.25 -8.68 9.29
N ARG A 153 -7.37 -9.99 9.49
CA ARG A 153 -8.10 -10.59 10.60
C ARG A 153 -7.40 -11.85 11.11
N GLY A 154 -7.75 -12.28 12.32
CA GLY A 154 -7.30 -13.52 12.93
C GLY A 154 -5.77 -13.70 12.92
N ALA A 155 -5.31 -14.88 12.50
CA ALA A 155 -3.88 -15.22 12.45
C ALA A 155 -3.05 -14.31 11.53
N THR A 156 -3.67 -13.71 10.49
CA THR A 156 -2.96 -12.79 9.60
C THR A 156 -2.66 -11.46 10.29
N THR A 157 -3.56 -10.95 11.15
CA THR A 157 -3.28 -9.77 11.98
C THR A 157 -2.09 -10.02 12.91
N LYS A 158 -2.03 -11.21 13.55
CA LYS A 158 -0.90 -11.57 14.43
C LYS A 158 0.43 -11.58 13.68
N ARG A 159 0.49 -12.29 12.54
CA ARG A 159 1.70 -12.36 11.70
C ARG A 159 2.16 -10.99 11.21
N LEU A 160 1.23 -10.13 10.79
CA LEU A 160 1.55 -8.78 10.32
C LEU A 160 2.04 -7.89 11.47
N LYS A 161 1.48 -8.04 12.68
CA LYS A 161 1.98 -7.37 13.87
C LYS A 161 3.43 -7.75 14.15
N ASP A 162 3.75 -9.05 14.15
CA ASP A 162 5.11 -9.53 14.38
C ASP A 162 6.07 -9.02 13.31
N LEU A 163 5.66 -9.02 12.04
CA LEU A 163 6.45 -8.52 10.92
C LEU A 163 6.75 -7.01 11.07
N VAL A 164 5.75 -6.21 11.43
CA VAL A 164 5.91 -4.76 11.65
C VAL A 164 6.79 -4.47 12.87
N LEU A 165 6.61 -5.20 13.97
CA LEU A 165 7.44 -5.05 15.18
C LEU A 165 8.89 -5.46 14.91
N ASN A 166 9.11 -6.60 14.27
CA ASN A 166 10.46 -7.04 13.90
C ASN A 166 11.13 -6.06 12.92
N GLY A 167 10.37 -5.49 11.99
CA GLY A 167 10.86 -4.44 11.08
C GLY A 167 11.27 -3.17 11.83
N LEU A 168 10.53 -2.79 12.87
CA LEU A 168 10.88 -1.67 13.75
C LEU A 168 12.12 -1.94 14.60
N ASP A 169 12.27 -3.15 15.15
CA ASP A 169 13.40 -3.52 15.99
C ASP A 169 14.70 -3.68 15.19
N ALA A 170 14.61 -4.23 13.96
CA ALA A 170 15.74 -4.28 13.04
C ALA A 170 16.26 -2.87 12.71
N ASP A 171 15.39 -1.87 12.61
CA ASP A 171 15.76 -0.47 12.38
C ASP A 171 16.47 0.16 13.59
N ARG A 172 16.01 -0.16 14.81
CA ARG A 172 16.74 0.22 16.05
C ARG A 172 18.12 -0.45 16.12
N SER A 173 18.23 -1.72 15.74
CA SER A 173 19.50 -2.45 15.73
C SER A 173 20.49 -1.93 14.67
N VAL A 174 20.01 -1.51 13.50
CA VAL A 174 20.84 -0.92 12.44
C VAL A 174 21.30 0.48 12.82
N THR A 175 20.45 1.26 13.50
CA THR A 175 20.82 2.60 14.03
C THR A 175 21.92 2.50 15.11
N VAL A 176 21.96 1.43 15.89
CA VAL A 176 23.02 1.20 16.90
C VAL A 176 24.35 0.71 16.28
N ALA A 177 24.33 0.02 15.14
CA ALA A 177 25.54 -0.44 14.46
C ALA A 177 26.25 0.65 13.63
N ALA A 178 25.53 1.70 13.20
CA ALA A 178 26.09 2.80 12.42
C ALA A 178 26.73 3.92 13.27
N ALA A 179 26.45 3.96 14.58
CA ALA A 179 26.95 5.01 15.49
C ALA A 179 28.31 4.69 16.15
N SER A 180 29.02 3.66 15.70
CA SER A 180 30.35 3.32 16.22
C SER A 180 31.38 3.15 15.11
N ARG A 181 31.69 4.24 14.40
CA ARG A 181 33.03 4.45 13.82
C ARG A 181 33.27 5.91 13.40
N ASN A 182 34.42 6.39 13.87
CA ASN A 182 35.18 7.59 13.53
C ASN A 182 34.93 8.89 14.31
N SER A 183 35.86 9.07 15.24
CA SER A 183 36.36 10.27 15.90
C SER A 183 37.04 11.27 14.96
N VAL A 184 37.12 12.51 15.48
CA VAL A 184 38.03 13.64 15.18
C VAL A 184 37.65 14.55 13.99
N PHE A 185 37.19 15.77 14.29
CA PHE A 185 38.00 17.00 14.21
C PHE A 185 37.24 18.17 14.87
N GLU A 186 37.79 18.72 15.96
CA GLU A 186 37.55 20.12 16.35
C GLU A 186 38.29 21.04 15.36
N PRO A 187 37.81 22.28 15.17
CA PRO A 187 38.58 23.37 15.76
C PRO A 187 37.73 24.43 16.48
N SER A 188 38.45 25.10 17.37
CA SER A 188 38.12 26.17 18.31
C SER A 188 37.63 27.50 17.71
N ASP A 189 36.82 28.19 18.50
CA ASP A 189 36.66 29.64 18.73
C ASP A 189 36.73 30.64 17.57
N SER A 190 35.65 31.41 17.45
CA SER A 190 35.63 32.88 17.66
C SER A 190 34.20 33.35 17.91
#